data_AF-A0A6B8KKL4-F1
#
_entry.id   AF-A0A6B8KKL4-F1
#
_cell.length_a   1.000
_cell.length_b   1.000
_cell.length_c   1.000
_cell.angle_alpha   90.00
_cell.angle_beta   90.00
_cell.angle_gamma   90.00
#
_symmetry.space_group_name_H-M   'P 1'
#
loop_
_entity.id
_entity.type
_entity.pdbx_description
1 polymer ?
#
loop_
_entity_poly.entity_id
_entity_poly.type
_entity_poly.pdbx_seq_one_letter_code
_entity_poly.pdbx_strand_id
1 'polypeptide(L)'
;MSSGVAALFFGALVGPCPTYAQGVAKAKYGDWEIRCEKPAGATADQCALIQSVTAEDKANVNLVVIVLKTSDGKSRLLRVIAPLGVLLPSGLGLNIDEAKIGSAGFVKCLPTGCVAEVIMEDKLIDQLKSGKIATFVIHQTPDEGIGLPLSLNGFKEGYAKLP
;
A
#
# COMPACT_ATOMS: atom_id res chain seq x y z
N MET A 1 -8.41 61.74 33.83
CA MET A 1 -7.20 60.96 34.14
C MET A 1 -7.39 59.57 33.55
N SER A 2 -6.36 59.14 32.81
CA SER A 2 -6.23 58.04 31.84
C SER A 2 -7.03 56.74 32.05
N SER A 3 -7.53 56.23 30.91
CA SER A 3 -7.97 54.85 30.65
C SER A 3 -6.84 53.82 30.80
N GLY A 4 -7.19 52.57 31.12
CA GLY A 4 -6.30 51.41 31.05
C GLY A 4 -7.08 50.11 30.85
N VAL A 5 -7.22 49.67 29.59
CA VAL A 5 -7.80 48.36 29.23
C VAL A 5 -6.64 47.40 29.06
N ALA A 6 -6.56 46.38 29.91
CA ALA A 6 -5.58 45.31 29.81
C ALA A 6 -6.04 44.29 28.75
N ALA A 7 -5.33 44.22 27.62
CA ALA A 7 -5.54 43.21 26.59
C ALA A 7 -4.69 41.96 26.92
N LEU A 8 -5.36 40.85 27.23
CA LEU A 8 -4.73 39.53 27.36
C LEU A 8 -4.52 38.94 25.96
N PHE A 9 -3.26 38.83 25.53
CA PHE A 9 -2.88 38.12 24.30
C PHE A 9 -2.96 36.61 24.54
N PHE A 10 -3.95 35.96 23.92
CA PHE A 10 -4.01 34.49 23.80
C PHE A 10 -3.00 34.05 22.74
N GLY A 11 -1.85 33.54 23.16
CA GLY A 11 -0.86 32.93 22.27
C GLY A 11 -1.36 31.60 21.74
N ALA A 12 -1.69 31.54 20.45
CA ALA A 12 -1.97 30.29 19.75
C ALA A 12 -0.67 29.50 19.57
N LEU A 13 -0.49 28.43 20.36
CA LEU A 13 0.57 27.45 20.16
C LEU A 13 0.23 26.61 18.92
N VAL A 14 0.73 27.03 17.76
CA VAL A 14 0.77 26.22 16.54
C VAL A 14 1.86 25.16 16.73
N GLY A 15 1.46 24.01 17.28
CA GLY A 15 2.33 22.84 17.34
C GLY A 15 2.58 22.27 15.94
N PRO A 16 3.81 21.85 15.59
CA PRO A 16 4.09 21.24 14.31
C PRO A 16 3.28 19.94 14.18
N CYS A 17 2.42 19.89 13.16
CA CYS A 17 1.73 18.67 12.78
C CYS A 17 2.79 17.66 12.29
N PRO A 18 2.79 16.40 12.74
CA PRO A 18 3.72 15.41 12.22
C PRO A 18 3.44 15.21 10.73
N THR A 19 4.37 15.66 9.89
CA THR A 19 4.38 15.29 8.48
C THR A 19 4.72 13.81 8.40
N TYR A 20 3.76 12.98 8.02
CA TYR A 20 4.04 11.62 7.61
C TYR A 20 4.90 11.72 6.36
N ALA A 21 6.17 11.33 6.47
CA ALA A 21 7.07 11.24 5.33
C ALA A 21 6.50 10.23 4.34
N GLN A 22 5.79 10.72 3.33
CA GLN A 22 5.41 9.94 2.16
C GLN A 22 6.69 9.76 1.35
N GLY A 23 7.14 8.54 1.15
CA GLY A 23 8.38 8.23 0.44
C GLY A 23 8.56 9.00 -0.87
N VAL A 24 9.80 9.38 -1.13
CA VAL A 24 10.14 10.13 -2.33
C VAL A 24 10.09 9.19 -3.51
N ALA A 25 9.28 9.54 -4.51
CA ALA A 25 9.26 8.92 -5.83
C ALA A 25 10.67 8.93 -6.44
N LYS A 26 11.24 7.75 -6.70
CA LYS A 26 12.58 7.59 -7.28
C LYS A 26 12.55 7.23 -8.76
N ALA A 27 11.61 6.38 -9.17
CA ALA A 27 11.51 5.91 -10.54
C ALA A 27 10.09 5.40 -10.84
N LYS A 28 9.69 5.41 -12.11
CA LYS A 28 8.41 4.88 -12.58
C LYS A 28 8.63 3.91 -13.74
N TYR A 29 7.94 2.78 -13.71
CA TYR A 29 7.99 1.71 -14.70
C TYR A 29 6.56 1.29 -15.04
N GLY A 30 6.06 1.71 -16.21
CA GLY A 30 4.65 1.52 -16.54
C GLY A 30 3.74 2.14 -15.48
N ASP A 31 2.90 1.31 -14.87
CA ASP A 31 1.94 1.71 -13.84
C ASP A 31 2.51 1.61 -12.41
N TRP A 32 3.75 1.12 -12.26
CA TRP A 32 4.42 0.94 -10.99
C TRP A 32 5.43 2.05 -10.69
N GLU A 33 5.56 2.39 -9.41
CA GLU A 33 6.45 3.43 -8.93
C GLU A 33 7.38 2.90 -7.82
N ILE A 34 8.68 3.14 -7.95
CA ILE A 34 9.63 2.92 -6.85
C ILE A 34 9.60 4.15 -5.96
N ARG A 35 9.21 3.97 -4.70
CA ARG A 35 9.31 4.99 -3.65
C ARG A 35 10.27 4.52 -2.58
N CYS A 36 11.10 5.44 -2.10
CA CYS A 36 12.03 5.14 -1.01
C CYS A 36 11.82 6.09 0.16
N GLU A 37 11.90 5.50 1.34
CA GLU A 37 11.83 6.19 2.63
C GLU A 37 13.09 5.87 3.41
N LYS A 38 13.54 6.78 4.26
CA LYS A 38 14.59 6.50 5.24
C LYS A 38 13.94 6.37 6.61
N PRO A 39 13.72 5.14 7.12
CA PRO A 39 13.14 4.96 8.44
C PRO A 39 14.00 5.64 9.52
N ALA A 40 13.38 6.13 10.59
CA ALA A 40 14.09 6.74 11.70
C ALA A 40 15.10 5.74 12.30
N GLY A 41 16.36 6.14 12.39
CA GLY A 41 17.45 5.29 12.90
C GLY A 41 18.01 4.28 11.89
N ALA A 42 17.49 4.20 10.66
CA ALA A 42 18.05 3.35 9.62
C ALA A 42 19.26 4.01 8.92
N THR A 43 20.29 3.21 8.65
CA THR A 43 21.49 3.66 7.93
C THR A 43 21.25 3.73 6.42
N ALA A 44 20.37 2.89 5.89
CA ALA A 44 20.01 2.81 4.47
C ALA A 44 18.54 3.20 4.23
N ASP A 45 18.24 3.58 2.99
CA ASP A 45 16.87 3.83 2.53
C ASP A 45 16.17 2.48 2.29
N GLN A 46 14.89 2.40 2.64
CA GLN A 46 14.02 1.28 2.33
C GLN A 46 13.13 1.67 1.15
N CYS A 47 13.26 0.93 0.06
CA CYS A 47 12.49 1.16 -1.15
C CYS A 47 11.36 0.14 -1.30
N ALA A 48 10.29 0.57 -1.94
CA ALA A 48 9.13 -0.24 -2.26
C ALA A 48 8.70 0.01 -3.71
N LEU A 49 8.24 -1.03 -4.38
CA LEU A 49 7.54 -0.92 -5.66
C LEU A 49 6.05 -0.86 -5.39
N ILE A 50 5.41 0.24 -5.76
CA ILE A 50 4.05 0.58 -5.34
C ILE A 50 3.16 0.80 -6.55
N GLN A 51 1.92 0.33 -6.45
CA GLN A 51 0.81 0.74 -7.30
C GLN A 51 -0.45 0.88 -6.46
N SER A 52 -1.35 1.77 -6.86
CA SER A 52 -2.67 1.91 -6.23
C SER A 52 -3.75 1.71 -7.28
N VAL A 53 -4.86 1.11 -6.86
CA VAL A 53 -6.02 0.84 -7.70
C VAL A 53 -7.28 1.27 -6.98
N THR A 54 -8.26 1.75 -7.74
CA THR A 54 -9.61 2.04 -7.25
C THR A 54 -10.58 1.10 -7.96
N ALA A 55 -11.59 0.59 -7.26
CA ALA A 55 -12.62 -0.24 -7.87
C ALA A 55 -13.43 0.59 -8.89
N GLU A 56 -13.70 0.01 -10.07
CA GLU A 56 -14.38 0.69 -11.18
C GLU A 56 -15.78 1.18 -10.78
N ASP A 57 -16.54 0.33 -10.06
CA ASP A 57 -17.92 0.62 -9.65
C ASP A 57 -18.03 1.31 -8.28
N LYS A 58 -16.91 1.43 -7.56
CA LYS A 58 -16.87 1.98 -6.20
C LYS A 58 -15.65 2.88 -6.03
N ALA A 59 -15.78 4.14 -6.43
CA ALA A 59 -14.71 5.14 -6.36
C ALA A 59 -14.11 5.34 -4.94
N ASN A 60 -14.84 4.99 -3.89
CA ASN A 60 -14.40 5.07 -2.49
C ASN A 60 -13.65 3.82 -2.00
N VAL A 61 -13.50 2.80 -2.85
CA VAL A 61 -12.81 1.55 -2.53
C VAL A 61 -11.48 1.56 -3.25
N ASN A 62 -10.43 1.92 -2.53
CA ASN A 62 -9.06 1.96 -3.02
C ASN A 62 -8.19 0.90 -2.33
N LEU A 63 -7.18 0.41 -3.05
CA LEU A 63 -6.24 -0.58 -2.56
C LEU A 63 -4.83 -0.18 -2.98
N VAL A 64 -3.88 -0.31 -2.05
CA VAL A 64 -2.46 -0.02 -2.30
C VAL A 64 -1.68 -1.32 -2.23
N VAL A 65 -0.98 -1.64 -3.33
CA VAL A 65 -0.08 -2.80 -3.42
C VAL A 65 1.35 -2.33 -3.30
N ILE A 66 2.10 -3.01 -2.44
CA ILE A 66 3.46 -2.64 -2.04
C ILE A 66 4.31 -3.90 -2.09
N VAL A 67 5.34 -3.90 -2.94
CA VAL A 67 6.35 -4.95 -2.98
C VAL A 67 7.63 -4.46 -2.34
N LEU A 68 8.12 -5.22 -1.37
CA LEU A 68 9.27 -4.88 -0.54
C LEU A 68 10.29 -6.02 -0.59
N LYS A 69 11.56 -5.67 -0.46
CA LYS A 69 12.61 -6.62 -0.05
C LYS A 69 12.95 -6.33 1.41
N THR A 70 13.10 -7.38 2.22
CA THR A 70 13.52 -7.21 3.62
C THR A 70 14.95 -6.67 3.66
N SER A 71 15.30 -5.96 4.73
CA SER A 71 16.62 -5.32 4.88
C SER A 71 17.78 -6.34 4.91
N ASP A 72 17.50 -7.60 5.26
CA ASP A 72 18.46 -8.70 5.20
C ASP A 72 18.55 -9.35 3.81
N GLY A 73 17.73 -8.90 2.85
CA GLY A 73 17.66 -9.39 1.47
C GLY A 73 17.06 -10.80 1.32
N LYS A 74 16.60 -11.43 2.40
CA LYS A 74 16.20 -12.85 2.38
C LYS A 74 14.77 -13.08 1.92
N SER A 75 13.89 -12.12 2.15
CA SER A 75 12.47 -12.25 1.86
C SER A 75 12.00 -11.14 0.94
N ARG A 76 11.10 -11.49 0.04
CA ARG A 76 10.35 -10.54 -0.78
C ARG A 76 8.91 -10.58 -0.30
N LEU A 77 8.34 -9.43 0.00
CA LEU A 77 7.02 -9.32 0.60
C LEU A 77 6.07 -8.66 -0.39
N LEU A 78 4.88 -9.23 -0.50
CA LEU A 78 3.74 -8.57 -1.11
C LEU A 78 2.84 -8.11 0.03
N ARG A 79 2.78 -6.79 0.24
CA ARG A 79 1.92 -6.14 1.21
C ARG A 79 0.81 -5.43 0.47
N VAL A 80 -0.42 -5.62 0.94
CA VAL A 80 -1.60 -4.96 0.40
C VAL A 80 -2.33 -4.25 1.53
N ILE A 81 -2.65 -2.99 1.30
CA ILE A 81 -3.48 -2.17 2.19
C ILE A 81 -4.84 -2.03 1.54
N ALA A 82 -5.81 -2.76 2.09
CA ALA A 82 -7.21 -2.70 1.72
C ALA A 82 -7.94 -1.63 2.56
N PRO A 83 -9.09 -1.12 2.13
CA PRO A 83 -9.84 -0.12 2.89
C PRO A 83 -10.43 -0.72 4.17
N LEU A 84 -10.89 0.13 5.08
CA LEU A 84 -11.62 -0.29 6.26
C LEU A 84 -13.00 -0.87 5.89
N GLY A 85 -13.52 -1.76 6.74
CA GLY A 85 -14.82 -2.42 6.51
C GLY A 85 -14.75 -3.70 5.69
N VAL A 86 -13.55 -4.25 5.48
CA VAL A 86 -13.37 -5.58 4.88
C VAL A 86 -13.76 -6.70 5.85
N LEU A 87 -14.28 -7.79 5.31
CA LEU A 87 -14.67 -8.99 6.03
C LEU A 87 -13.44 -9.85 6.30
N LEU A 88 -12.93 -9.77 7.54
CA LEU A 88 -11.69 -10.44 7.96
C LEU A 88 -11.67 -11.95 7.70
N PRO A 89 -12.75 -12.72 7.96
CA PRO A 89 -12.76 -14.17 7.70
C PRO A 89 -12.53 -14.55 6.23
N SER A 90 -12.96 -13.72 5.29
CA SER A 90 -12.79 -13.99 3.85
C SER A 90 -11.39 -13.65 3.33
N GLY A 91 -10.66 -12.78 4.03
CA GLY A 91 -9.33 -12.34 3.63
C GLY A 91 -9.30 -11.56 2.31
N LEU A 92 -8.10 -11.49 1.74
CA LEU A 92 -7.81 -10.85 0.45
C LEU A 92 -7.50 -11.94 -0.59
N GLY A 93 -8.35 -12.08 -1.60
CA GLY A 93 -8.11 -12.96 -2.73
C GLY A 93 -7.19 -12.34 -3.78
N LEU A 94 -6.48 -13.19 -4.53
CA LEU A 94 -5.66 -12.82 -5.67
C LEU A 94 -5.88 -13.78 -6.84
N ASN A 95 -6.18 -13.20 -8.00
CA ASN A 95 -6.12 -13.87 -9.30
C ASN A 95 -5.11 -13.13 -10.19
N ILE A 96 -4.40 -13.84 -11.05
CA ILE A 96 -3.55 -13.23 -12.09
C ILE A 96 -4.07 -13.74 -13.43
N ASP A 97 -4.53 -12.80 -14.24
CA ASP A 97 -5.31 -13.08 -15.45
C ASP A 97 -6.50 -14.04 -15.11
N GLU A 98 -6.55 -15.23 -15.68
CA GLU A 98 -7.58 -16.24 -15.41
C GLU A 98 -7.18 -17.23 -14.30
N ALA A 99 -5.95 -17.17 -13.78
CA ALA A 99 -5.44 -18.11 -12.81
C ALA A 99 -5.76 -17.68 -11.38
N LYS A 100 -6.44 -18.56 -10.63
CA LYS A 100 -6.63 -18.40 -9.18
C LYS A 100 -5.31 -18.66 -8.44
N ILE A 101 -4.79 -17.64 -7.75
CA ILE A 101 -3.52 -17.74 -7.02
C ILE A 101 -3.77 -18.19 -5.59
N GLY A 102 -4.72 -17.56 -4.90
CA GLY A 102 -5.04 -17.90 -3.52
C GLY A 102 -5.62 -16.73 -2.76
N SER A 103 -5.54 -16.80 -1.43
CA SER A 103 -6.01 -15.77 -0.51
C SER A 103 -5.06 -15.60 0.66
N ALA A 104 -4.94 -14.37 1.16
CA ALA A 104 -4.16 -14.02 2.35
C ALA A 104 -5.08 -13.45 3.44
N GLY A 105 -4.83 -13.82 4.69
CA GLY A 105 -5.52 -13.23 5.83
C GLY A 105 -5.04 -11.79 6.10
N PHE A 106 -5.92 -10.96 6.62
CA PHE A 106 -5.54 -9.66 7.15
C PHE A 106 -4.84 -9.83 8.50
N VAL A 107 -3.61 -9.33 8.62
CA VAL A 107 -2.78 -9.50 9.82
C VAL A 107 -3.01 -8.38 10.84
N LYS A 108 -3.45 -7.20 10.40
CA LYS A 108 -3.81 -6.07 11.25
C LYS A 108 -4.62 -5.03 10.48
N CYS A 109 -5.42 -4.26 11.20
CA CYS A 109 -6.06 -3.06 10.65
C CYS A 109 -5.56 -1.82 11.39
N LEU A 110 -5.23 -0.78 10.64
CA LEU A 110 -4.76 0.52 11.10
C LEU A 110 -5.73 1.60 10.60
N PRO A 111 -5.67 2.84 11.11
CA PRO A 111 -6.48 3.94 10.57
C PRO A 111 -6.32 4.16 9.07
N THR A 112 -5.18 3.75 8.50
CA THR A 112 -4.87 3.82 7.07
C THR A 112 -5.43 2.67 6.24
N GLY A 113 -5.92 1.59 6.87
CA GLY A 113 -6.46 0.42 6.18
C GLY A 113 -6.09 -0.92 6.83
N CYS A 114 -6.63 -2.01 6.27
CA CYS A 114 -6.36 -3.37 6.68
C CYS A 114 -5.23 -3.98 5.85
N VAL A 115 -4.23 -4.53 6.53
CA VAL A 115 -3.00 -5.03 5.92
C VAL A 115 -3.08 -6.54 5.74
N ALA A 116 -2.90 -7.01 4.51
CA ALA A 116 -2.56 -8.39 4.20
C ALA A 116 -1.09 -8.42 3.72
N GLU A 117 -0.32 -9.41 4.18
CA GLU A 117 1.09 -9.53 3.82
C GLU A 117 1.46 -11.00 3.66
N VAL A 118 2.17 -11.29 2.57
CA VAL A 118 2.69 -12.63 2.29
C VAL A 118 4.15 -12.55 1.83
N ILE A 119 4.89 -13.62 2.12
CA ILE A 119 6.19 -13.83 1.50
C ILE A 119 5.94 -14.30 0.06
N MET A 120 6.59 -13.64 -0.89
CA MET A 120 6.50 -13.97 -2.30
C MET A 120 7.50 -15.08 -2.63
N GLU A 121 6.97 -16.25 -2.95
CA GLU A 121 7.73 -17.33 -3.57
C GLU A 121 8.07 -17.00 -5.03
N ASP A 122 9.11 -17.64 -5.57
CA ASP A 122 9.57 -17.41 -6.95
C ASP A 122 8.45 -17.61 -7.97
N LYS A 123 7.59 -18.61 -7.74
CA LYS A 123 6.41 -18.88 -8.58
C LYS A 123 5.46 -17.67 -8.66
N LEU A 124 5.13 -17.05 -7.53
CA LEU A 124 4.25 -15.87 -7.51
C LEU A 124 4.91 -14.69 -8.21
N ILE A 125 6.21 -14.49 -7.98
CA ILE A 125 6.97 -13.42 -8.64
C ILE A 125 6.95 -13.60 -10.16
N ASP A 126 7.15 -14.82 -10.64
CA ASP A 126 7.17 -15.10 -12.07
C ASP A 126 5.78 -14.98 -12.71
N GLN A 127 4.72 -15.36 -11.99
CA GLN A 127 3.34 -15.08 -12.42
C GLN A 127 3.07 -13.58 -12.51
N LEU A 128 3.51 -12.77 -11.54
CA LEU A 128 3.33 -11.31 -11.60
C LEU A 128 4.18 -10.64 -12.70
N LYS A 129 5.37 -11.18 -13.01
CA LYS A 129 6.22 -10.69 -14.10
C LYS A 129 5.68 -10.99 -15.50
N SER A 130 4.91 -12.06 -15.65
CA SER A 130 4.41 -12.55 -16.94
C SER A 130 2.94 -12.26 -17.19
N GLY A 131 2.16 -12.06 -16.12
CA GLY A 131 0.75 -11.72 -16.20
C GLY A 131 0.50 -10.29 -16.68
N LYS A 132 -0.75 -10.00 -17.04
CA LYS A 132 -1.17 -8.68 -17.50
C LYS A 132 -1.97 -7.93 -16.44
N ILE A 133 -2.85 -8.63 -15.73
CA ILE A 133 -3.71 -8.06 -14.72
C ILE A 133 -3.68 -8.93 -13.47
N ALA A 134 -3.49 -8.31 -12.30
CA ALA A 134 -3.70 -8.93 -11.00
C ALA A 134 -5.03 -8.43 -10.43
N THR A 135 -6.01 -9.31 -10.27
CA THR A 135 -7.30 -8.96 -9.68
C THR A 135 -7.29 -9.30 -8.20
N PHE A 136 -7.26 -8.27 -7.37
CA PHE A 136 -7.46 -8.41 -5.93
C PHE A 136 -8.95 -8.50 -5.62
N VAL A 137 -9.33 -9.37 -4.70
CA VAL A 137 -10.73 -9.56 -4.32
C VAL A 137 -10.90 -9.34 -2.82
N ILE A 138 -11.71 -8.36 -2.46
CA ILE A 138 -12.11 -8.12 -1.07
C ILE A 138 -13.59 -8.42 -0.91
N HIS A 139 -14.02 -8.63 0.34
CA HIS A 139 -15.43 -8.78 0.68
C HIS A 139 -15.79 -7.75 1.75
N GLN A 140 -16.95 -7.12 1.66
CA GLN A 140 -17.51 -6.28 2.74
C GLN A 140 -18.62 -7.04 3.49
N THR A 141 -19.29 -7.95 2.79
CA THR A 141 -20.29 -8.86 3.33
C THR A 141 -19.99 -10.28 2.82
N PRO A 142 -20.56 -11.35 3.42
CA PRO A 142 -20.32 -12.72 2.97
C PRO A 142 -20.72 -12.98 1.51
N ASP A 143 -21.72 -12.26 1.00
CA ASP A 143 -22.33 -12.50 -0.30
C ASP A 143 -21.77 -11.61 -1.43
N GLU A 144 -20.94 -10.61 -1.09
CA GLU A 144 -20.46 -9.61 -2.05
C GLU A 144 -18.93 -9.58 -2.14
N GLY A 145 -18.39 -10.07 -3.26
CA GLY A 145 -17.00 -9.94 -3.65
C GLY A 145 -16.78 -8.74 -4.56
N ILE A 146 -15.79 -7.90 -4.24
CA ILE A 146 -15.41 -6.72 -5.01
C ILE A 146 -14.04 -6.98 -5.63
N GLY A 147 -13.98 -7.02 -6.95
CA GLY A 147 -12.75 -7.14 -7.71
C GLY A 147 -12.08 -5.79 -7.96
N LEU A 148 -10.76 -5.73 -7.78
CA LEU A 148 -9.93 -4.57 -8.07
C LEU A 148 -8.84 -4.98 -9.08
N PRO A 149 -9.03 -4.71 -10.38
CA PRO A 149 -8.07 -5.07 -11.41
C PRO A 149 -6.86 -4.13 -11.36
N LEU A 150 -5.68 -4.69 -11.11
CA LEU A 150 -4.43 -3.96 -11.05
C LEU A 150 -3.55 -4.32 -12.25
N SER A 151 -3.03 -3.30 -12.95
CA SER A 151 -2.18 -3.48 -14.12
C SER A 151 -0.81 -4.04 -13.73
N LEU A 152 -0.34 -5.08 -14.42
CA LEU A 152 1.02 -5.60 -14.25
C LEU A 152 2.02 -4.98 -15.23
N ASN A 153 1.59 -4.01 -16.04
CA ASN A 153 2.46 -3.28 -16.96
C ASN A 153 3.57 -2.54 -16.21
N GLY A 154 4.82 -2.93 -16.48
CA GLY A 154 6.01 -2.38 -15.82
C GLY A 154 6.41 -3.06 -14.51
N PHE A 155 5.66 -4.07 -14.04
CA PHE A 155 5.99 -4.80 -12.82
C PHE A 155 7.37 -5.46 -12.91
N LYS A 156 7.64 -6.14 -14.02
CA LYS A 156 8.89 -6.88 -14.22
C LYS A 156 10.10 -5.96 -14.16
N GLU A 157 10.04 -4.84 -14.86
CA GLU A 157 11.10 -3.83 -14.93
C GLU A 157 11.28 -3.17 -13.55
N GLY A 158 10.18 -2.77 -12.91
CA GLY A 158 10.21 -2.16 -11.59
C GLY A 158 10.76 -3.10 -10.51
N TYR A 159 10.32 -4.36 -10.51
CA TYR A 159 10.79 -5.37 -9.56
C TYR A 159 12.29 -5.65 -9.72
N ALA A 160 12.79 -5.70 -10.96
CA ALA A 160 14.22 -5.88 -11.23
C ALA A 160 15.08 -4.69 -10.76
N LYS A 161 14.49 -3.50 -10.62
CA LYS A 161 15.15 -2.26 -10.20
C LYS A 161 14.96 -1.94 -8.72
N LEU A 162 14.07 -2.65 -8.03
CA LEU A 162 13.91 -2.56 -6.59
C LEU A 162 15.21 -3.05 -5.92
N PRO A 163 15.89 -2.23 -5.09
CA PRO A 163 17.13 -2.63 -4.41
C PRO A 163 16.87 -3.78 -3.44
#